data_AF-A0A932XDX5-F1
#
_entry.id   AF-A0A932XDX5-F1
#
_cell.length_a   1.000
_cell.length_b   1.000
_cell.length_c   1.000
_cell.angle_alpha   90.00
_cell.angle_beta   90.00
_cell.angle_gamma   90.00
#
_symmetry.space_group_name_H-M   'P 1'
#
loop_
_entity.id
_entity.type
_entity.pdbx_description
1 polymer ?
#
loop_
_entity_poly.entity_id
_entity_poly.type
_entity_poly.pdbx_seq_one_letter_code
_entity_poly.pdbx_strand_id
1 'polypeptide(L)' 'MAFIHERHEFNSWALALEAEALTPEQMTVLQELVDEGKVANLKTAADFLDWQGEAIDSIEHMYGH' A
#
# COMPACT_ATOMS: atom_id res chain seq x y z
N MET A 1 -9.32 16.61 22.45
CA MET A 1 -9.98 15.99 21.29
C MET A 1 -8.90 15.68 20.28
N ALA A 2 -8.35 14.47 20.33
CA ALA A 2 -7.29 14.05 19.41
C ALA A 2 -7.95 13.16 18.36
N PHE A 3 -8.40 13.75 17.27
CA PHE A 3 -8.75 13.02 16.06
C PHE A 3 -7.65 13.31 15.06
N ILE A 4 -6.67 12.40 15.11
CA ILE A 4 -5.80 11.94 14.05
C ILE A 4 -5.89 12.80 12.78
N HIS A 5 -4.86 13.61 12.54
CA HIS A 5 -4.53 13.98 11.16
C HIS A 5 -3.98 12.71 10.50
N GLU A 6 -4.89 11.78 10.19
CA GLU A 6 -4.64 10.67 9.29
C GLU A 6 -4.32 11.33 7.97
N ARG A 7 -3.02 11.44 7.70
CA ARG A 7 -2.58 11.63 6.34
C ARG A 7 -3.23 10.50 5.56
N HIS A 8 -4.25 10.86 4.79
CA HIS A 8 -4.87 10.06 3.75
C HIS A 8 -3.82 9.88 2.62
N GLU A 9 -2.66 9.34 2.97
CA GLU A 9 -1.56 8.97 2.08
C GLU A 9 -1.99 7.67 1.42
N PHE A 10 -2.95 7.80 0.50
CA PHE A 10 -3.46 6.79 -0.42
C PHE A 10 -3.69 5.42 0.23
N ASN A 11 -4.94 5.14 0.60
CA ASN A 11 -5.38 3.80 1.02
C ASN A 11 -5.07 2.68 0.01
N SER A 12 -4.63 3.04 -1.21
CA SER A 12 -4.20 2.08 -2.21
C SER A 12 -2.87 2.49 -2.86
N TRP A 13 -1.90 1.58 -2.84
CA TRP A 13 -0.62 1.69 -3.55
C TRP A 13 -0.84 1.83 -5.06
N ALA A 14 -1.88 1.17 -5.60
CA ALA A 14 -2.24 1.29 -7.00
C ALA A 14 -2.65 2.73 -7.37
N LEU A 15 -3.45 3.38 -6.51
CA LEU A 15 -3.88 4.77 -6.71
C LEU A 15 -2.70 5.73 -6.58
N ALA A 16 -1.79 5.50 -5.63
CA ALA A 16 -0.58 6.30 -5.49
C ALA A 16 0.36 6.17 -6.70
N LEU A 17 0.46 4.96 -7.28
CA LEU A 17 1.24 4.70 -8.49
C LEU A 17 0.64 5.44 -9.71
N GLU A 18 -0.68 5.36 -9.91
CA GLU A 18 -1.38 6.04 -11.01
C GLU A 18 -1.35 7.57 -10.87
N ALA A 19 -1.36 8.09 -9.64
CA ALA A 19 -1.28 9.51 -9.35
C ALA A 19 0.16 10.05 -9.34
N GLU A 20 1.17 9.21 -9.61
CA GLU A 20 2.60 9.54 -9.49
C GLU A 20 2.95 10.16 -8.12
N ALA A 21 2.18 9.81 -7.09
CA ALA A 21 2.28 10.37 -5.75
C ALA A 21 3.11 9.49 -4.80
N LEU A 22 3.69 8.41 -5.31
CA LEU A 22 4.59 7.53 -4.56
C LEU A 22 5.88 8.26 -4.21
N THR A 23 6.32 8.08 -2.98
CA THR A 23 7.66 8.52 -2.57
C THR A 23 8.73 7.64 -3.22
N PRO A 24 9.97 8.14 -3.39
CA PRO A 24 11.07 7.33 -3.92
C PRO A 24 11.35 6.06 -3.10
N GLU A 25 11.08 6.10 -1.79
CA GLU A 25 11.16 4.91 -0.92
C GLU A 25 10.07 3.90 -1.26
N GLN A 26 8.82 4.32 -1.45
CA GLN A 26 7.73 3.43 -1.88
C GLN A 26 7.98 2.84 -3.27
N MET A 27 8.51 3.64 -4.19
CA MET A 27 8.90 3.16 -5.52
C MET A 27 9.98 2.08 -5.44
N THR A 28 10.94 2.24 -4.51
CA THR A 28 11.99 1.25 -4.27
C THR A 28 11.40 -0.07 -3.79
N VAL A 29 10.45 -0.03 -2.84
CA VAL A 29 9.75 -1.24 -2.36
C VAL A 29 9.04 -1.97 -3.49
N LEU A 30 8.31 -1.26 -4.36
CA LEU A 30 7.67 -1.87 -5.52
C LEU A 30 8.69 -2.50 -6.47
N GLN A 31 9.82 -1.83 -6.68
CA GLN A 31 10.89 -2.30 -7.56
C GLN A 31 11.59 -3.53 -6.99
N GLU A 32 11.81 -3.61 -5.68
CA GLU A 32 12.36 -4.77 -4.99
C GLU A 32 11.45 -6.00 -5.16
N LEU A 33 10.13 -5.84 -5.05
CA LEU A 33 9.19 -6.95 -5.26
C LEU A 33 9.27 -7.52 -6.69
N VAL A 34 9.46 -6.64 -7.67
CA VAL A 34 9.64 -7.04 -9.07
C VAL A 34 11.00 -7.72 -9.26
N ASP A 35 12.06 -7.18 -8.65
CA ASP A 35 13.42 -7.71 -8.74
C ASP A 35 13.56 -9.09 -8.07
N GLU A 36 12.92 -9.27 -6.91
CA GLU A 36 12.78 -10.57 -6.23
C GLU A 36 11.93 -11.57 -7.03
N GLY A 37 11.28 -11.15 -8.12
CA GLY A 37 10.42 -11.99 -8.95
C GLY A 37 9.11 -12.41 -8.27
N LYS A 38 8.73 -11.75 -7.17
CA LYS A 38 7.46 -11.99 -6.47
C LYS A 38 6.26 -11.56 -7.30
N VAL A 39 6.45 -10.54 -8.14
CA VAL A 39 5.43 -9.96 -9.01
C VAL A 39 6.02 -9.62 -10.38
N ALA A 40 5.17 -9.63 -11.41
CA ALA A 40 5.62 -9.48 -12.79
C ALA A 40 5.98 -8.04 -13.20
N ASN A 41 5.43 -7.04 -12.51
CA ASN A 41 5.61 -5.61 -12.83
C ASN A 41 5.17 -4.74 -11.64
N LEU A 42 5.52 -3.44 -11.69
CA LEU A 42 5.21 -2.47 -10.62
C LEU A 42 3.71 -2.32 -10.34
N LYS A 43 2.85 -2.46 -11.36
CA LYS A 43 1.40 -2.40 -11.18
C LYS A 43 0.87 -3.59 -10.38
N THR A 44 1.37 -4.80 -10.68
CA THR A 44 1.08 -6.00 -9.90
C THR A 44 1.71 -5.94 -8.50
N ALA A 45 2.87 -5.31 -8.34
CA ALA A 45 3.47 -5.04 -7.03
C ALA A 45 2.56 -4.15 -6.16
N ALA A 46 2.02 -3.09 -6.74
CA ALA A 46 1.13 -2.17 -6.04
C ALA A 46 -0.19 -2.84 -5.64
N ASP A 47 -0.82 -3.59 -6.56
CA ASP A 47 -2.03 -4.38 -6.29
C ASP A 47 -1.80 -5.46 -5.21
N PHE A 48 -0.64 -6.11 -5.23
CA PHE A 48 -0.24 -7.09 -4.22
C PHE A 48 -0.11 -6.47 -2.82
N LEU A 49 0.48 -5.28 -2.71
CA LEU A 49 0.59 -4.56 -1.44
C LEU A 49 -0.75 -3.99 -0.96
N ASP A 50 -1.61 -3.54 -1.87
CA ASP A 50 -3.01 -3.16 -1.59
C ASP A 50 -3.73 -4.28 -0.85
N TRP A 51 -3.67 -5.49 -1.42
CA TRP A 51 -4.29 -6.68 -0.86
C TRP A 51 -3.76 -7.05 0.52
N GLN A 52 -2.47 -6.84 0.77
CA GLN A 52 -1.89 -7.07 2.09
C GLN A 52 -2.30 -5.99 3.12
N GLY A 53 -2.47 -4.74 2.68
CA GLY A 53 -2.98 -3.65 3.52
C GLY A 53 -4.42 -3.87 3.97
N GLU A 54 -5.31 -4.23 3.04
CA GLU A 54 -6.72 -4.50 3.35
C GLU A 54 -6.93 -5.69 4.29
N ALA A 55 -6.05 -6.69 4.25
CA ALA A 55 -6.09 -7.84 5.15
C ALA A 55 -5.78 -7.47 6.61
N ILE A 56 -4.98 -6.42 6.84
CA ILE A 56 -4.65 -5.94 8.19
C ILE A 56 -5.80 -5.09 8.75
N ASP A 57 -6.40 -4.22 7.93
CA ASP A 57 -7.56 -3.40 8.30
C ASP A 57 -8.77 -4.26 8.72
N SER A 58 -9.01 -5.37 8.01
CA SER A 58 -10.06 -6.33 8.33
C SER A 58 -9.89 -7.00 9.71
N ILE A 59 -8.65 -7.14 10.21
CA ILE A 59 -8.38 -7.76 11.52
C ILE A 59 -8.51 -6.73 12.65
N GLU A 60 -8.13 -5.47 12.43
CA GLU A 60 -8.37 -4.40 13.40
C GLU A 60 -9.87 -4.11 13.60
N HIS A 61 -10.67 -4.24 12.54
CA HIS A 61 -12.13 -4.17 12.62
C HIS A 61 -12.78 -5.36 13.36
N MET A 62 -12.11 -6.51 13.48
CA MET A 62 -12.65 -7.69 14.19
C MET A 62 -12.30 -7.73 15.69
N TYR A 63 -11.26 -7.03 16.15
CA TYR A 63 -10.82 -7.02 17.55
C TYR A 63 -11.16 -5.75 18.33
N GLY A 64 -11.87 -4.79 17.72
CA GLY A 64 -12.40 -3.60 18.39
C GLY A 64 -13.79 -3.83 19.02
N HIS A 65 -13.87 -4.52 20.15
CA HIS A 65 -15.05 -4.52 21.03
C HIS A 65 -14.65 -4.41 22.51
#